data_AF-A0A133Q255-F1
#
_entry.id   AF-A0A133Q255-F1
#
_cell.length_a   1.000
_cell.length_b   1.000
_cell.length_c   1.000
_cell.angle_alpha   90.00
_cell.angle_beta   90.00
_cell.angle_gamma   90.00
#
_symmetry.space_group_name_H-M   'P 1'
#
loop_
_entity.id
_entity.type
_entity.pdbx_description
1 polymer ?
#
loop_
_entity_poly.entity_id
_entity_poly.type
_entity_poly.pdbx_seq_one_letter_code
_entity_poly.pdbx_strand_id
1 'polypeptide(L)'
;MKFSFYKKCKAFTLIEMLLVLLIISVLLILIIPNIAKQTAHVQSTGCEAQVKMVNSQIEAYTLKHNGSPKSIDDLISEGFIKDGQKNCKSGETISISNGEAVAN
;
A
#
# COMPACT_ATOMS: atom_id res chain seq x y z
N MET A 1 46.94 24.30 47.10
CA MET A 1 45.54 23.92 46.77
C MET A 1 45.41 23.81 45.26
N LYS A 2 45.27 22.60 44.72
CA LYS A 2 44.74 22.34 43.37
C LYS A 2 44.35 20.86 43.28
N PHE A 3 43.12 20.57 43.69
CA PHE A 3 42.47 19.27 43.50
C PHE A 3 42.06 19.19 42.02
N SER A 4 42.83 18.45 41.22
CA SER A 4 42.51 18.25 39.79
C SER A 4 41.33 17.29 39.66
N PHE A 5 40.24 17.79 39.09
CA PHE A 5 38.95 17.12 38.97
C PHE A 5 38.97 16.17 37.76
N TYR A 6 39.18 14.86 38.01
CA TYR A 6 39.02 13.83 36.99
C TYR A 6 37.51 13.69 36.66
N LYS A 7 37.04 14.35 35.59
CA LYS A 7 35.68 14.11 35.07
C LYS A 7 35.61 12.69 34.51
N LYS A 8 34.92 11.79 35.21
CA LYS A 8 34.46 10.52 34.63
C LYS A 8 33.40 10.83 33.57
N CYS A 9 33.80 10.92 32.30
CA CYS A 9 32.87 10.78 31.20
C CYS A 9 32.29 9.35 31.27
N LYS A 10 30.99 9.23 31.55
CA LYS A 10 30.27 7.96 31.45
C LYS A 10 30.20 7.60 29.97
N ALA A 11 31.10 6.72 29.53
CA ALA A 11 31.17 6.29 28.15
C ALA A 11 30.10 5.25 27.89
N PHE A 12 29.26 5.55 26.91
CA PHE A 12 28.61 4.56 26.06
C PHE A 12 29.73 3.69 25.48
N THR A 13 29.85 2.44 25.96
CA THR A 13 30.98 1.59 25.56
C THR A 13 30.75 1.00 24.17
N LEU A 14 31.81 0.58 23.47
CA LEU A 14 31.67 -0.17 22.22
C LEU A 14 30.83 -1.44 22.41
N ILE A 15 30.94 -2.10 23.58
CA ILE A 15 30.14 -3.27 23.95
C ILE A 15 28.65 -2.91 24.05
N GLU A 16 28.32 -1.75 24.60
CA GLU A 16 26.94 -1.25 24.70
C GLU A 16 26.34 -1.01 23.30
N MET A 17 27.14 -0.50 22.36
CA MET A 17 26.75 -0.39 20.95
C MET A 17 26.59 -1.71 20.22
N LEU A 18 27.44 -2.69 20.51
CA LEU A 18 27.30 -4.04 19.95
C LEU A 18 26.02 -4.73 20.44
N LEU A 19 25.70 -4.63 21.74
CA LEU A 19 24.48 -5.22 22.29
C LEU A 19 23.21 -4.54 21.76
N VAL A 20 23.21 -3.21 21.61
CA VAL A 20 22.07 -2.48 21.03
C VAL A 20 21.83 -2.88 19.58
N LEU A 21 22.87 -2.93 18.75
CA LEU A 21 22.74 -3.35 17.35
C LEU A 21 22.26 -4.81 17.24
N LEU A 22 22.73 -5.68 18.13
CA LEU A 22 22.26 -7.06 18.21
C LEU A 22 20.76 -7.12 18.50
N ILE A 23 20.27 -6.40 19.51
CA ILE A 23 18.85 -6.38 19.85
C ILE A 23 18.01 -5.78 18.70
N ILE A 24 18.44 -4.66 18.12
CA ILE A 24 17.75 -4.01 16.98
C ILE A 24 17.65 -4.97 15.79
N SER A 25 18.71 -5.73 15.48
CA SER A 25 18.68 -6.67 14.37
C SER A 25 17.63 -7.77 14.54
N VAL A 26 17.49 -8.34 15.74
CA VAL A 26 16.46 -9.33 16.05
C VAL A 26 15.06 -8.71 15.95
N LEU A 27 14.88 -7.48 16.44
CA LEU A 27 13.60 -6.77 16.34
C LEU A 27 13.21 -6.51 14.87
N LEU A 28 14.16 -6.08 14.03
CA LEU A 28 13.90 -5.82 12.61
C LEU A 28 13.46 -7.10 11.88
N ILE A 29 14.06 -8.25 12.17
CA ILE A 29 13.67 -9.54 11.57
C ILE A 29 12.21 -9.88 11.88
N LEU A 30 11.70 -9.54 13.07
CA LEU A 30 10.31 -9.78 13.44
C LEU A 30 9.35 -8.74 12.83
N ILE A 31 9.78 -7.48 12.76
CA ILE A 31 8.93 -6.36 12.32
C ILE A 31 8.73 -6.36 10.80
N ILE A 32 9.79 -6.55 10.01
CA ILE A 32 9.74 -6.52 8.53
C ILE A 32 8.68 -7.47 7.94
N PRO A 33 8.62 -8.77 8.29
CA PRO A 33 7.62 -9.67 7.72
C PRO A 33 6.19 -9.29 8.13
N ASN A 34 6.01 -8.70 9.31
CA ASN A 34 4.71 -8.25 9.77
C ASN A 34 4.20 -7.02 8.98
N ILE A 35 5.08 -6.05 8.73
CA ILE A 35 4.77 -4.86 7.91
C ILE A 35 4.48 -5.27 6.46
N ALA A 36 5.27 -6.17 5.89
CA ALA A 36 5.07 -6.64 4.52
C ALA A 36 3.68 -7.29 4.35
N LYS A 37 3.25 -8.14 5.30
CA LYS A 37 1.91 -8.75 5.29
C LYS A 37 0.79 -7.71 5.41
N GLN A 38 0.92 -6.74 6.31
CA GLN A 38 -0.06 -5.66 6.43
C GLN A 38 -0.16 -4.82 5.16
N THR A 39 0.98 -4.53 4.53
CA THR A 39 1.02 -3.77 3.27
C THR A 39 0.28 -4.52 2.16
N ALA A 40 0.53 -5.82 2.01
CA ALA A 40 -0.17 -6.65 1.03
C ALA A 40 -1.69 -6.70 1.28
N HIS A 41 -2.11 -6.82 2.54
CA HIS A 41 -3.53 -6.81 2.90
C HIS A 41 -4.19 -5.46 2.59
N VAL A 42 -3.53 -4.34 2.91
CA VAL A 42 -4.03 -3.00 2.57
C VAL A 42 -4.13 -2.82 1.05
N GLN A 43 -3.19 -3.36 0.28
CA GLN A 43 -3.27 -3.33 -1.18
C GLN A 43 -4.45 -4.13 -1.72
N SER A 44 -4.73 -5.33 -1.19
CA SER A 44 -5.87 -6.14 -1.64
C SER A 44 -7.21 -5.50 -1.27
N THR A 45 -7.36 -5.02 -0.03
CA THR A 45 -8.58 -4.30 0.40
C THR A 45 -8.76 -3.00 -0.38
N GLY A 46 -7.66 -2.30 -0.68
CA GLY A 46 -7.68 -1.14 -1.56
C GLY A 46 -8.16 -1.48 -2.98
N CYS A 47 -7.74 -2.62 -3.52
CA CYS A 47 -8.20 -3.09 -4.83
C CYS A 47 -9.70 -3.43 -4.81
N GLU A 48 -10.19 -4.09 -3.77
CA GLU A 48 -11.63 -4.38 -3.62
C GLU A 48 -12.47 -3.09 -3.58
N ALA A 49 -11.99 -2.07 -2.85
CA ALA A 49 -12.65 -0.76 -2.82
C ALA A 49 -12.60 -0.06 -4.19
N GLN A 50 -11.50 -0.21 -4.92
CA GLN A 50 -11.35 0.34 -6.27
C GLN A 50 -12.31 -0.35 -7.25
N VAL A 51 -12.47 -1.67 -7.18
CA VAL A 51 -13.47 -2.41 -7.96
C VAL A 51 -14.89 -1.91 -7.69
N LYS A 52 -15.25 -1.73 -6.41
CA LYS A 52 -16.54 -1.16 -6.01
C LYS A 52 -16.77 0.25 -6.57
N MET A 53 -15.74 1.10 -6.53
CA MET A 53 -15.79 2.44 -7.13
C MET A 53 -16.00 2.35 -8.65
N VAL A 54 -15.30 1.46 -9.35
CA VAL A 54 -15.47 1.26 -10.81
C VAL A 54 -16.87 0.74 -11.11
N ASN A 55 -17.44 -0.14 -10.29
CA ASN A 55 -18.84 -0.58 -10.44
C ASN A 55 -19.82 0.59 -10.36
N SER A 56 -19.64 1.52 -9.41
CA SER A 56 -20.47 2.74 -9.37
C SER A 56 -20.31 3.61 -10.63
N GLN A 57 -19.13 3.60 -11.25
CA GLN A 57 -18.92 4.30 -12.54
C GLN A 57 -19.56 3.58 -13.72
N ILE A 58 -19.59 2.24 -13.71
CA ILE A 58 -20.33 1.43 -14.68
C ILE A 58 -21.83 1.72 -14.60
N GLU A 59 -22.38 1.83 -13.39
CA GLU A 59 -23.77 2.22 -13.17
C GLU A 59 -24.03 3.64 -13.73
N ALA A 60 -23.17 4.60 -13.43
CA ALA A 60 -23.27 5.96 -13.95
C ALA A 60 -23.21 6.02 -15.49
N TYR A 61 -22.33 5.24 -16.11
CA TYR A 61 -22.27 5.09 -17.56
C TYR A 61 -23.57 4.51 -18.12
N THR A 62 -24.10 3.48 -17.46
CA THR A 62 -25.34 2.81 -17.87
C THR A 62 -26.54 3.75 -17.81
N LEU A 63 -26.60 4.62 -16.79
CA LEU A 63 -27.63 5.66 -16.68
C LEU A 63 -27.53 6.72 -17.80
N LYS A 64 -26.33 7.03 -18.26
CA LYS A 64 -26.10 8.02 -19.33
C LYS A 64 -26.40 7.47 -20.72
N HIS A 65 -26.05 6.20 -20.99
CA HIS A 65 -26.12 5.61 -22.33
C HIS A 65 -27.23 4.57 -22.52
N ASN A 66 -28.01 4.28 -21.48
CA ASN A 66 -29.01 3.20 -21.48
C ASN A 66 -28.42 1.84 -21.88
N GLY A 67 -27.16 1.58 -21.50
CA GLY A 67 -26.46 0.34 -21.82
C GLY A 67 -25.13 0.24 -21.08
N SER A 68 -24.72 -0.98 -20.74
CA SER A 68 -23.47 -1.23 -20.02
C SER A 68 -22.24 -1.01 -20.92
N PRO A 69 -21.11 -0.53 -20.35
CA PRO A 69 -19.86 -0.42 -21.09
C PRO A 69 -19.38 -1.81 -21.52
N LYS A 70 -18.79 -1.91 -22.71
CA LYS A 70 -18.24 -3.17 -23.25
C LYS A 70 -16.81 -3.41 -22.79
N SER A 71 -16.09 -2.34 -22.48
CA SER A 71 -14.71 -2.37 -22.05
C SER A 71 -14.44 -1.32 -20.97
N ILE A 72 -13.35 -1.51 -20.22
CA ILE A 72 -12.89 -0.49 -19.28
C ILE A 72 -12.42 0.79 -20.00
N ASP A 73 -12.01 0.68 -21.27
CA ASP A 73 -11.60 1.81 -22.10
C ASP A 73 -12.77 2.74 -22.45
N ASP A 74 -14.01 2.23 -22.50
CA ASP A 74 -15.21 3.05 -22.68
C ASP A 74 -15.38 4.02 -21.50
N LEU A 75 -15.11 3.55 -20.28
CA LEU A 75 -15.14 4.36 -19.06
C LEU A 75 -14.00 5.40 -19.02
N ILE A 76 -12.82 5.06 -19.54
CA ILE A 76 -11.67 5.97 -19.60
C ILE A 76 -11.91 7.07 -20.64
N SER A 77 -12.35 6.68 -21.84
CA SER A 77 -12.56 7.58 -22.97
C SER A 77 -13.59 8.66 -22.66
N GLU A 78 -14.60 8.31 -21.86
CA GLU A 78 -15.65 9.23 -21.42
C GLU A 78 -15.38 9.91 -20.08
N GLY A 79 -14.24 9.62 -19.45
CA GLY A 79 -13.78 10.27 -18.23
C GLY A 79 -14.51 9.83 -16.94
N PHE A 80 -15.21 8.70 -16.96
CA PHE A 80 -15.77 8.09 -15.74
C PHE A 80 -14.68 7.58 -14.81
N ILE A 81 -13.55 7.13 -15.38
CA ILE A 81 -12.34 6.77 -14.64
C ILE A 81 -11.09 7.30 -15.36
N LYS A 82 -9.98 7.42 -14.64
CA LYS A 82 -8.66 7.74 -15.20
C LYS A 82 -7.92 6.48 -15.61
N ASP A 83 -7.01 6.58 -16.58
CA ASP A 83 -6.18 5.44 -17.04
C ASP A 83 -5.45 4.72 -15.89
N GLY A 84 -4.93 5.48 -14.92
CA GLY A 84 -4.27 4.91 -13.73
C GLY A 84 -5.20 4.13 -12.78
N GLN A 85 -6.52 4.22 -12.93
CA GLN A 85 -7.50 3.51 -12.11
C GLN A 85 -7.87 2.13 -12.67
N LYS A 86 -7.33 1.74 -13.84
CA LYS A 86 -7.50 0.37 -14.37
C LYS A 86 -6.60 -0.66 -13.68
N ASN A 87 -5.56 -0.22 -12.98
CA ASN A 87 -4.60 -1.08 -12.31
C ASN A 87 -4.71 -0.90 -10.79
N CYS A 88 -4.72 -2.01 -10.06
CA CYS A 88 -4.62 -2.03 -8.62
C CYS A 88 -3.15 -1.95 -8.18
N LYS A 89 -2.93 -1.41 -6.98
CA LYS A 89 -1.58 -1.38 -6.36
C LYS A 89 -1.06 -2.76 -5.96
N SER A 90 -1.95 -3.76 -5.88
CA SER A 90 -1.62 -5.17 -5.71
C SER A 90 -1.00 -5.79 -6.97
N GLY A 91 -1.15 -5.15 -8.14
CA GLY A 91 -0.70 -5.67 -9.44
C GLY A 91 -1.82 -6.22 -10.32
N GLU A 92 -3.04 -6.35 -9.78
CA GLU A 92 -4.22 -6.82 -10.51
C GLU A 92 -4.74 -5.74 -11.49
N THR A 93 -5.26 -6.17 -12.63
CA THR A 93 -5.91 -5.28 -13.61
C THR A 93 -7.42 -5.43 -13.53
N ILE A 94 -8.13 -4.30 -13.50
CA ILE A 94 -9.58 -4.26 -13.50
C ILE A 94 -10.06 -4.38 -14.95
N SER A 95 -10.93 -5.35 -15.19
CA SER A 95 -11.63 -5.54 -16.47
C SER A 95 -13.12 -5.63 -16.24
N ILE A 96 -13.92 -5.57 -17.31
CA ILE A 96 -15.37 -5.69 -17.21
C ILE A 96 -15.78 -7.08 -17.68
N SER A 97 -16.47 -7.83 -16.81
CA SER A 97 -17.02 -9.16 -17.09
C SER A 97 -18.50 -9.17 -16.72
N ASN A 98 -19.38 -9.52 -17.66
CA ASN A 98 -20.83 -9.54 -17.47
C ASN A 98 -21.45 -8.23 -16.94
N GLY A 99 -20.82 -7.08 -17.23
CA GLY A 99 -21.29 -5.78 -16.76
C GLY A 99 -20.82 -5.39 -15.35
N GLU A 100 -19.94 -6.18 -14.73
CA GLU A 100 -19.30 -5.86 -13.45
C GLU A 100 -17.79 -5.74 -13.62
N ALA A 101 -17.18 -4.90 -12.80
CA ALA A 101 -15.73 -4.78 -12.69
C ALA A 101 -15.16 -5.98 -11.91
N VAL A 102 -14.14 -6.61 -12.48
CA VAL A 102 -13.43 -7.75 -11.90
C VAL A 102 -11.92 -7.47 -11.97
N ALA A 103 -11.25 -7.62 -10.83
CA ALA A 103 -9.79 -7.58 -10.75
C ALA A 103 -9.22 -8.97 -11.13
N ASN A 104 -8.24 -8.99 -12.04
CA ASN A 104 -7.55 -10.20 -12.52
C ASN A 104 -6.03 -10.07 -12.42
#